data_AF-A0A923YV61-F1
#
_entry.id   AF-A0A923YV61-F1
#
_cell.length_a   1.000
_cell.length_b   1.000
_cell.length_c   1.000
_cell.angle_alpha   90.00
_cell.angle_beta   90.00
_cell.angle_gamma   90.00
#
_symmetry.space_group_name_H-M   'P 1'
#
loop_
_entity.id
_entity.type
_entity.pdbx_description
1 polymer ?
#
loop_
_entity_poly.entity_id
_entity_poly.type
_entity_poly.pdbx_seq_one_letter_code
_entity_poly.pdbx_strand_id
1 'polypeptide(L)'
;MDKEIILLFLNKYNYNYLEKKDFIFIQLDFAQQIKIDFSQPDKIIITDKLVSWNFLTGIIEMSLKNALIYNFVGTIIFGFLCLYSSHNSNGFDVTALFLLFITWIIMFSSFYLIKLEGFKTQVINCII
;
A
#
# COMPACT_ATOMS: atom_id res chain seq x y z
N MET A 1 -27.27 -5.38 -5.42
CA MET A 1 -27.43 -3.97 -5.82
C MET A 1 -26.11 -3.24 -5.69
N ASP A 2 -25.49 -3.23 -4.50
CA ASP A 2 -24.24 -2.49 -4.24
C ASP A 2 -23.06 -2.91 -5.13
N LYS A 3 -22.94 -4.21 -5.44
CA LYS A 3 -21.91 -4.73 -6.36
C LYS A 3 -22.03 -4.13 -7.77
N GLU A 4 -23.24 -4.03 -8.31
CA GLU A 4 -23.49 -3.50 -9.65
C GLU A 4 -23.18 -2.00 -9.73
N ILE A 5 -23.52 -1.25 -8.68
CA ILE A 5 -23.19 0.18 -8.56
C ILE A 5 -21.67 0.39 -8.59
N ILE A 6 -20.92 -0.40 -7.82
CA ILE A 6 -19.45 -0.34 -7.83
C ILE A 6 -18.90 -0.70 -9.22
N LEU A 7 -19.42 -1.72 -9.90
CA LEU A 7 -18.96 -2.08 -11.24
C LEU A 7 -19.22 -0.96 -12.27
N LEU A 8 -20.39 -0.31 -12.21
CA LEU A 8 -20.70 0.84 -13.05
C LEU A 8 -19.74 2.00 -12.79
N PHE A 9 -19.42 2.28 -11.53
CA PHE A 9 -18.41 3.27 -11.15
C PHE A 9 -17.03 2.92 -11.72
N LEU A 10 -16.56 1.69 -11.50
CA LEU A 10 -15.24 1.25 -11.96
C LEU A 10 -15.13 1.35 -13.49
N ASN A 11 -16.17 0.94 -14.22
CA ASN A 11 -16.23 1.07 -15.67
C ASN A 11 -16.25 2.53 -16.14
N LYS A 12 -17.06 3.38 -15.48
CA LYS A 12 -17.18 4.80 -15.83
C LYS A 12 -15.84 5.54 -15.72
N TYR A 13 -15.01 5.18 -14.75
CA TYR A 13 -13.70 5.79 -14.52
C TYR A 13 -12.53 4.97 -15.09
N ASN A 14 -12.81 3.93 -15.87
CA ASN A 14 -11.82 3.08 -16.54
C ASN A 14 -10.78 2.47 -15.59
N TYR A 15 -11.22 1.99 -14.41
CA TYR A 15 -10.35 1.27 -13.48
C TYR A 15 -10.03 -0.13 -14.00
N ASN A 16 -8.81 -0.60 -13.74
CA ASN A 16 -8.45 -1.99 -13.99
C ASN A 16 -8.92 -2.87 -12.83
N TYR A 17 -9.84 -3.79 -13.08
CA TYR A 17 -10.34 -4.70 -12.05
C TYR A 17 -10.62 -6.10 -12.62
N LEU A 18 -10.61 -7.09 -11.73
CA LEU A 18 -11.00 -8.46 -11.99
C LEU A 18 -12.23 -8.80 -11.14
N GLU A 19 -13.32 -9.11 -11.81
CA GLU A 19 -14.53 -9.59 -11.16
C GLU A 19 -14.46 -11.11 -10.93
N LYS A 20 -14.77 -11.52 -9.70
CA LYS A 20 -15.13 -12.90 -9.34
C LYS A 20 -16.52 -12.89 -8.72
N LYS A 21 -17.10 -14.08 -8.51
CA LYS A 21 -18.48 -14.26 -8.03
C LYS A 21 -18.80 -13.35 -6.83
N ASP A 22 -18.01 -13.44 -5.77
CA ASP A 22 -18.23 -12.70 -4.51
C ASP A 22 -17.15 -11.64 -4.24
N PHE A 23 -16.20 -11.45 -5.16
CA PHE A 23 -15.05 -10.56 -4.97
C PHE A 23 -14.81 -9.67 -6.17
N ILE A 24 -14.38 -8.44 -5.93
CA ILE A 24 -13.81 -7.55 -6.94
C ILE A 24 -12.38 -7.22 -6.53
N PHE A 25 -11.43 -7.49 -7.41
CA PHE A 25 -10.03 -7.11 -7.22
C PHE A 25 -9.72 -5.90 -8.10
N ILE A 26 -9.48 -4.75 -7.50
CA ILE A 26 -9.10 -3.51 -8.21
C ILE A 26 -7.59 -3.35 -8.13
N GLN A 27 -6.95 -3.12 -9.28
CA GLN A 27 -5.55 -2.74 -9.35
C GLN A 27 -5.43 -1.21 -9.34
N LEU A 28 -4.72 -0.70 -8.34
CA LEU A 28 -4.30 0.69 -8.24
C LEU A 28 -2.83 0.83 -8.68
N ASP A 29 -2.34 2.06 -8.64
CA ASP A 29 -0.98 2.40 -9.03
C ASP A 29 0.07 1.71 -8.15
N PHE A 30 1.26 1.49 -8.73
CA PHE A 30 2.44 0.91 -8.06
C PHE A 30 2.16 -0.41 -7.33
N ALA A 31 1.39 -1.27 -7.98
CA ALA A 31 1.10 -2.62 -7.53
C ALA A 31 0.37 -2.68 -6.18
N GLN A 32 -0.37 -1.62 -5.85
CA GLN A 32 -1.37 -1.65 -4.79
C GLN A 32 -2.66 -2.29 -5.33
N GLN A 33 -3.21 -3.25 -4.61
CA GLN A 33 -4.45 -3.93 -4.96
C GLN A 33 -5.46 -3.79 -3.84
N ILE A 34 -6.72 -3.58 -4.22
CA ILE A 34 -7.86 -3.56 -3.30
C ILE A 34 -8.76 -4.75 -3.61
N LYS A 35 -9.17 -5.46 -2.58
CA LYS A 35 -10.17 -6.52 -2.65
C LYS A 35 -11.43 -6.06 -1.93
N ILE A 36 -12.53 -5.97 -2.69
CA ILE A 36 -13.87 -5.78 -2.17
C ILE A 36 -14.56 -7.14 -2.12
N ASP A 37 -15.09 -7.50 -0.96
CA ASP A 37 -15.69 -8.78 -0.67
C ASP A 37 -17.17 -8.59 -0.29
N PHE A 38 -18.03 -9.28 -1.03
CA PHE A 38 -19.50 -9.29 -0.92
C PHE A 38 -20.04 -10.62 -0.40
N SER A 39 -19.17 -11.51 0.10
CA SER A 39 -19.57 -12.85 0.56
C SER A 39 -20.51 -12.83 1.76
N GLN A 40 -20.59 -11.68 2.46
CA GLN A 40 -21.44 -11.50 3.62
C GLN A 40 -22.63 -10.59 3.27
N PRO A 41 -23.86 -11.01 3.58
CA PRO A 41 -25.06 -10.30 3.14
C PRO A 41 -25.23 -8.92 3.79
N ASP A 42 -24.68 -8.73 4.99
CA ASP A 42 -24.92 -7.53 5.80
C ASP A 42 -23.75 -6.53 5.78
N LYS A 43 -22.63 -6.88 5.14
CA LYS A 43 -21.46 -5.97 5.09
C LYS A 43 -20.54 -6.21 3.90
N ILE A 44 -20.02 -5.11 3.39
CA ILE A 44 -18.98 -5.08 2.36
C ILE A 44 -17.62 -4.98 3.06
N ILE A 45 -16.73 -5.95 2.83
CA ILE A 45 -15.38 -5.93 3.40
C ILE A 45 -14.41 -5.38 2.34
N ILE A 46 -13.72 -4.28 2.65
CA ILE A 46 -12.68 -3.71 1.80
C ILE A 46 -11.33 -3.97 2.44
N THR A 47 -10.46 -4.68 1.72
CA THR A 47 -9.09 -5.01 2.16
C THR A 47 -8.08 -4.57 1.11
N ASP A 48 -6.85 -4.33 1.54
CA ASP A 48 -5.76 -3.89 0.68
C ASP A 48 -4.56 -4.84 0.75
N LYS A 49 -3.76 -4.81 -0.32
CA LYS A 49 -2.53 -5.56 -0.43
C LYS A 49 -1.56 -4.87 -1.38
N LEU A 50 -0.29 -4.78 -1.01
CA LEU A 50 0.82 -4.54 -1.93
C LEU A 50 1.19 -5.88 -2.54
N VAL A 51 1.08 -5.98 -3.87
CA VAL A 51 1.36 -7.18 -4.65
C VAL A 51 2.56 -6.95 -5.55
N SER A 52 3.18 -8.00 -6.07
CA SER A 52 4.32 -7.88 -7.01
C SER A 52 5.44 -6.96 -6.51
N TRP A 53 6.33 -6.50 -7.41
CA TRP A 53 7.40 -5.56 -7.07
C TRP A 53 6.83 -4.16 -6.78
N ASN A 54 7.02 -3.69 -5.56
CA ASN A 54 6.62 -2.35 -5.12
C ASN A 54 7.69 -1.68 -4.25
N PHE A 55 7.56 -0.37 -4.07
CA PHE A 55 8.59 0.46 -3.43
C PHE A 55 8.72 0.33 -1.91
N LEU A 56 7.78 -0.32 -1.22
CA LEU A 56 7.83 -0.51 0.24
C LEU A 56 8.26 -1.92 0.65
N THR A 57 7.84 -2.95 -0.08
CA THR A 57 8.05 -4.35 0.33
C THR A 57 8.83 -5.15 -0.71
N GLY A 58 9.25 -4.52 -1.80
CA GLY A 58 9.89 -5.20 -2.91
C GLY A 58 8.93 -6.23 -3.48
N ILE A 59 9.32 -7.50 -3.46
CA ILE A 59 8.52 -8.63 -3.97
C ILE A 59 7.58 -9.26 -2.93
N ILE A 60 7.67 -8.83 -1.66
CA ILE A 60 6.93 -9.48 -0.58
C ILE A 60 5.50 -8.94 -0.54
N GLU A 61 4.56 -9.84 -0.75
CA GLU A 61 3.14 -9.52 -0.74
C GLU A 61 2.58 -9.37 0.69
N MET A 62 2.02 -8.20 1.02
CA MET A 62 1.41 -7.95 2.34
C MET A 62 0.45 -6.76 2.33
N SER A 63 -0.34 -6.58 3.39
CA SER A 63 -1.16 -5.38 3.54
C SER A 63 -0.29 -4.13 3.71
N LEU A 64 -0.79 -2.96 3.31
CA LEU A 64 -0.11 -1.69 3.50
C LEU A 64 0.20 -1.45 4.99
N LYS A 65 -0.74 -1.80 5.88
CA LYS A 65 -0.51 -1.72 7.34
C LYS A 65 0.72 -2.49 7.77
N ASN A 66 0.87 -3.74 7.31
CA ASN A 66 2.04 -4.55 7.65
C ASN A 66 3.31 -3.99 7.00
N ALA A 67 3.22 -3.52 5.76
CA ALA A 67 4.34 -2.88 5.07
C ALA A 67 4.89 -1.70 5.86
N LEU A 68 4.01 -0.84 6.41
CA LEU A 68 4.41 0.29 7.26
C LEU A 68 5.12 -0.17 8.54
N ILE A 69 4.59 -1.19 9.21
CA ILE A 69 5.18 -1.73 10.45
C ILE A 69 6.57 -2.31 10.17
N TYR A 70 6.73 -3.13 9.13
CA TYR A 70 8.01 -3.74 8.79
C TYR A 70 9.03 -2.69 8.32
N ASN A 71 8.61 -1.70 7.53
CA ASN A 71 9.49 -0.60 7.13
C ASN A 71 9.92 0.24 8.33
N PHE A 72 9.03 0.48 9.30
CA PHE A 72 9.38 1.19 10.54
C PHE A 72 10.44 0.43 11.34
N VAL A 73 10.21 -0.85 11.61
CA VAL A 73 11.17 -1.71 12.32
C VAL A 73 12.49 -1.81 11.56
N GLY A 74 12.44 -2.02 10.24
CA GLY A 74 13.60 -2.07 9.36
C GLY A 74 14.40 -0.77 9.36
N THR A 75 13.73 0.39 9.40
CA THR A 75 14.38 1.70 9.49
C THR A 75 15.14 1.87 10.80
N ILE A 76 14.57 1.42 11.92
CA ILE A 76 15.26 1.46 13.22
C ILE A 76 16.52 0.60 13.18
N ILE A 77 16.40 -0.65 12.70
CA ILE A 77 17.54 -1.58 12.59
C ILE A 77 18.62 -0.99 11.67
N PHE A 78 18.24 -0.47 10.51
CA PHE A 78 19.16 0.13 9.57
C PHE A 78 19.83 1.39 10.15
N GLY A 79 19.11 2.19 10.93
CA GLY A 79 19.68 3.33 11.66
C GLY A 79 20.79 2.92 12.62
N PHE A 80 20.58 1.86 13.41
CA PHE A 80 21.64 1.32 14.28
C PHE A 80 22.85 0.81 13.50
N LEU A 81 22.64 0.15 12.35
CA LEU A 81 23.72 -0.31 11.48
C LEU A 81 24.52 0.86 10.90
N CYS A 82 23.85 1.94 10.47
CA CYS A 82 24.50 3.15 9.99
C CYS A 82 25.34 3.83 11.09
N LEU A 83 24.81 3.94 12.31
CA LEU A 83 25.55 4.49 13.46
C LEU A 83 26.79 3.66 13.79
N TYR A 84 26.65 2.33 13.83
CA TYR A 84 27.77 1.42 14.08
C TYR A 84 28.85 1.52 12.99
N SER A 85 28.44 1.57 11.71
CA SER A 85 29.35 1.71 10.58
C SER A 85 30.07 3.06 10.60
N SER A 86 29.36 4.16 10.90
CA SER A 86 29.94 5.50 11.00
C SER A 86 31.02 5.57 12.08
N HIS A 87 30.82 4.91 13.23
CA HIS A 87 31.82 4.85 14.29
C HIS A 87 33.10 4.09 13.90
N ASN A 88 32.98 3.03 13.09
CA ASN A 88 34.09 2.13 12.75
C ASN A 88 34.79 2.47 11.43
N SER A 89 34.20 3.33 10.59
CA SER A 89 34.76 3.69 9.29
C SER A 89 35.59 4.97 9.37
N ASN A 90 36.72 5.01 8.64
CA ASN A 90 37.58 6.19 8.51
C ASN A 90 36.91 7.30 7.66
N GLY A 91 35.77 7.83 8.10
CA GLY A 91 35.14 9.02 7.53
C GLY A 91 34.12 8.79 6.41
N PHE A 92 33.60 7.58 6.21
CA PHE A 92 32.47 7.35 5.29
C PHE A 92 31.16 7.71 5.97
N ASP A 93 30.62 8.90 5.66
CA ASP A 93 29.37 9.37 6.24
C ASP A 93 28.15 8.69 5.61
N VAL A 94 27.62 7.68 6.30
CA VAL A 94 26.43 6.91 5.89
C VAL A 94 25.12 7.66 6.20
N THR A 95 25.18 8.82 6.85
CA THR A 95 24.01 9.60 7.27
C THR A 95 23.17 10.04 6.07
N ALA A 96 23.82 10.48 4.98
CA ALA A 96 23.11 10.86 3.76
C ALA A 96 22.31 9.70 3.15
N LEU A 97 22.89 8.49 3.14
CA LEU A 97 22.20 7.29 2.67
C LEU A 97 21.00 6.94 3.56
N PHE A 98 21.16 7.05 4.88
CA PHE A 98 20.08 6.82 5.84
C PHE A 98 18.93 7.82 5.68
N LEU A 99 19.24 9.11 5.48
CA LEU A 99 18.24 10.13 5.22
C LEU A 99 17.48 9.88 3.91
N LEU A 100 18.19 9.53 2.82
CA LEU A 100 17.56 9.15 1.56
C LEU A 100 16.61 7.95 1.73
N PHE A 101 17.02 6.95 2.50
CA PHE A 101 16.20 5.78 2.80
C PHE A 101 14.93 6.14 3.60
N ILE A 102 15.04 6.99 4.62
CA ILE A 102 13.88 7.48 5.37
C ILE A 102 12.94 8.27 4.46
N THR A 103 13.47 9.20 3.66
CA THR A 103 12.67 10.00 2.71
C THR A 103 11.93 9.10 1.74
N TRP A 104 12.60 8.07 1.20
CA TRP A 104 11.98 7.07 0.33
C TRP A 104 10.79 6.38 1.01
N ILE A 105 10.99 5.86 2.23
CA ILE A 105 9.93 5.18 2.98
C ILE A 105 8.75 6.12 3.24
N ILE A 106 9.01 7.34 3.72
CA ILE A 106 7.94 8.30 4.04
C ILE A 106 7.16 8.68 2.78
N MET A 107 7.86 8.96 1.67
CA MET A 107 7.25 9.35 0.41
C MET A 107 6.29 8.27 -0.09
N PHE A 108 6.76 7.02 -0.19
CA PHE A 108 5.93 5.93 -0.69
C PHE A 108 4.84 5.52 0.29
N SER A 109 5.11 5.53 1.60
CA SER A 109 4.10 5.30 2.64
C SER A 109 2.94 6.28 2.51
N SER A 110 3.26 7.57 2.36
CA SER A 110 2.27 8.63 2.18
C SER A 110 1.48 8.43 0.89
N PHE A 111 2.18 8.13 -0.21
CA PHE A 111 1.54 7.87 -1.51
C PHE A 111 0.51 6.74 -1.43
N TYR A 112 0.90 5.57 -0.91
CA TYR A 112 0.01 4.40 -0.84
C TYR A 112 -1.16 4.62 0.12
N LEU A 113 -0.96 5.34 1.22
CA LEU A 113 -2.04 5.68 2.16
C LEU A 113 -3.06 6.62 1.52
N ILE A 114 -2.59 7.69 0.88
CA ILE A 114 -3.48 8.66 0.21
C ILE A 114 -4.29 7.97 -0.89
N LYS A 115 -3.65 7.12 -1.70
CA LYS A 115 -4.36 6.36 -2.74
C LYS A 115 -5.39 5.40 -2.17
N LEU A 116 -5.05 4.68 -1.10
CA LEU A 116 -5.96 3.74 -0.47
C LEU A 116 -7.19 4.43 0.13
N GLU A 117 -6.97 5.43 0.98
CA GLU A 117 -8.05 6.12 1.68
C GLU A 117 -8.88 6.98 0.72
N GLY A 118 -8.24 7.58 -0.29
CA GLY A 118 -8.93 8.27 -1.38
C GLY A 118 -9.86 7.33 -2.13
N PHE A 119 -9.40 6.14 -2.50
CA PHE A 119 -10.25 5.16 -3.19
C PHE A 119 -11.38 4.63 -2.29
N LYS A 120 -11.10 4.28 -1.03
CA LYS A 120 -12.14 3.84 -0.08
C LYS A 120 -13.24 4.88 0.06
N THR A 121 -12.87 6.15 0.19
CA THR A 121 -13.82 7.26 0.30
C THR A 121 -14.68 7.37 -0.97
N GLN A 122 -14.10 7.23 -2.15
CA GLN A 122 -14.85 7.24 -3.42
C GLN A 122 -15.84 6.08 -3.51
N VAL A 123 -15.42 4.87 -3.13
CA VAL A 123 -16.29 3.67 -3.16
C VAL A 123 -17.44 3.81 -2.16
N ILE A 124 -17.16 4.25 -0.93
CA ILE A 124 -18.19 4.46 0.10
C ILE A 124 -19.22 5.50 -0.37
N ASN A 125 -18.76 6.64 -0.89
CA ASN A 125 -19.63 7.70 -1.41
C ASN A 125 -20.41 7.31 -2.67
N CYS A 126 -20.03 6.22 -3.35
CA CYS A 126 -20.75 5.72 -4.51
C CYS A 126 -21.94 4.82 -4.10
N ILE A 127 -21.90 4.25 -2.90
CA ILE A 127 -22.94 3.33 -2.38
C ILE A 127 -24.00 4.09 -1.56
N ILE A 128 -23.62 5.23 -0.98
CA ILE A 128 -24.52 6.17 -0.28
C ILE A 128 -25.31 7.01 -1.29
#